data_AF-A0A925EAP9-F1
#
_entry.id   AF-A0A925EAP9-F1
#
_cell.length_a   1.000
_cell.length_b   1.000
_cell.length_c   1.000
_cell.angle_alpha   90.00
_cell.angle_beta   90.00
_cell.angle_gamma   90.00
#
_symmetry.space_group_name_H-M   'P 1'
#
loop_
_entity.id
_entity.type
_entity.pdbx_description
1 polymer ?
#
loop_
_entity_poly.entity_id
_entity_poly.type
_entity_poly.pdbx_seq_one_letter_code
_entity_poly.pdbx_strand_id
1 'polypeptide(L)'
;MFGRLQKKWKVNGLQLVLILCTFAIGGSATGFVGKKIMNVLAIQQDWLWAVIYILLITIIWPLAVIIVSIPFGQFPFFIKYIRKIGAKMGLVRSRESGIGSRES
;
A
#
# COMPACT_ATOMS: atom_id res chain seq x y z
N MET A 1 22.57 -4.76 -6.00
CA MET A 1 21.10 -4.71 -6.22
C MET A 1 20.41 -3.65 -5.36
N PHE A 2 20.67 -3.59 -4.05
CA PHE A 2 20.08 -2.59 -3.14
C PHE A 2 20.33 -1.12 -3.53
N GLY A 3 21.52 -0.79 -4.06
CA GLY A 3 21.83 0.57 -4.52
C GLY A 3 20.93 1.11 -5.63
N ARG A 4 20.36 0.25 -6.48
CA ARG A 4 19.39 0.68 -7.51
C ARG A 4 18.04 1.05 -6.89
N LEU A 5 17.60 0.31 -5.86
CA LEU A 5 16.37 0.61 -5.12
C LEU A 5 16.50 1.88 -4.29
N GLN A 6 17.63 2.05 -3.59
CA GLN A 6 17.93 3.26 -2.84
C GLN A 6 17.89 4.51 -3.73
N LYS A 7 18.52 4.46 -4.93
CA LYS A 7 18.46 5.56 -5.90
C LYS A 7 17.06 5.80 -6.46
N LYS A 8 16.31 4.73 -6.77
CA LYS A 8 14.94 4.83 -7.32
C LYS A 8 13.95 5.44 -6.33
N TRP A 9 14.09 5.12 -5.05
CA TRP A 9 13.18 5.57 -3.99
C TRP A 9 13.74 6.76 -3.18
N LYS A 10 14.99 7.17 -3.44
CA LYS A 10 15.72 8.23 -2.73
C LYS A 10 15.73 8.00 -1.20
N VAL A 11 16.04 6.78 -0.78
CA VAL A 11 16.07 6.37 0.64
C VAL A 11 17.45 5.88 1.05
N ASN A 12 17.81 6.11 2.32
CA ASN A 12 19.04 5.58 2.92
C ASN A 12 18.95 4.05 3.14
N GLY A 13 20.07 3.37 3.37
CA GLY A 13 20.13 1.91 3.60
C GLY A 13 19.24 1.44 4.74
N LEU A 14 19.28 2.14 5.87
CA LEU A 14 18.41 1.85 7.01
C LEU A 14 16.93 2.05 6.67
N GLN A 15 16.58 3.11 5.95
CA GLN A 15 15.21 3.34 5.51
C GLN A 15 14.74 2.23 4.56
N LEU A 16 15.58 1.77 3.64
CA LEU A 16 15.24 0.66 2.75
C LEU A 16 14.95 -0.62 3.55
N VAL A 17 15.78 -0.94 4.54
CA VAL A 17 15.54 -2.11 5.41
C VAL A 17 14.23 -1.97 6.18
N LEU A 18 13.96 -0.81 6.77
CA LEU A 18 12.70 -0.54 7.49
C LEU A 18 11.47 -0.65 6.57
N ILE A 19 11.58 -0.18 5.32
CA ILE A 19 10.53 -0.30 4.31
C ILE A 19 10.29 -1.77 3.96
N LEU A 20 11.35 -2.56 3.74
CA LEU A 20 11.24 -3.99 3.46
C LEU A 20 10.63 -4.76 4.65
N CYS A 21 11.02 -4.44 5.89
CA CYS A 21 10.40 -4.99 7.10
C CYS A 21 8.92 -4.62 7.18
N THR A 22 8.57 -3.37 6.89
CA THR A 22 7.17 -2.91 6.87
C THR A 22 6.35 -3.67 5.84
N PHE A 23 6.90 -3.94 4.64
CA PHE A 23 6.23 -4.74 3.63
C PHE A 23 6.06 -6.21 4.05
N ALA A 24 7.08 -6.82 4.67
CA ALA A 24 7.01 -8.20 5.14
C ALA A 24 5.95 -8.35 6.24
N ILE A 25 5.96 -7.45 7.23
CA ILE A 25 4.99 -7.45 8.34
C ILE A 25 3.59 -7.10 7.84
N GLY A 26 3.45 -6.02 7.06
CA GLY A 26 2.16 -5.58 6.50
C GLY A 26 1.52 -6.60 5.56
N GLY A 27 2.33 -7.26 4.71
CA GLY A 27 1.88 -8.35 3.85
C GLY A 27 1.42 -9.57 4.64
N SER A 28 2.20 -9.99 5.65
CA SER A 28 1.83 -11.10 6.52
C SER A 28 0.56 -10.81 7.31
N ALA A 29 0.43 -9.61 7.88
CA ALA A 29 -0.75 -9.17 8.62
C ALA A 29 -1.99 -9.14 7.73
N THR A 30 -1.88 -8.63 6.49
CA THR A 30 -3.00 -8.60 5.54
C THR A 30 -3.44 -10.00 5.14
N GLY A 31 -2.49 -10.90 4.88
CA GLY A 31 -2.79 -12.30 4.58
C GLY A 31 -3.52 -13.00 5.73
N PHE A 32 -3.10 -12.74 6.98
CA PHE A 32 -3.74 -13.27 8.18
C PHE A 32 -5.17 -12.73 8.35
N VAL A 33 -5.35 -11.40 8.28
CA VAL A 33 -6.68 -10.76 8.37
C VAL A 33 -7.59 -11.23 7.24
N GLY A 34 -7.07 -11.30 6.01
CA GLY A 34 -7.83 -11.77 4.86
C GLY A 34 -8.32 -13.20 5.03
N LYS A 35 -7.46 -14.12 5.50
CA LYS A 35 -7.87 -15.49 5.80
C LYS A 35 -8.93 -15.53 6.89
N LYS A 36 -8.79 -14.71 7.94
CA LYS A 36 -9.76 -14.64 9.04
C LYS A 36 -11.13 -14.16 8.55
N ILE A 37 -11.17 -13.15 7.69
CA ILE A 37 -12.43 -12.68 7.09
C ILE A 37 -13.02 -13.74 6.17
N MET A 38 -12.22 -14.36 5.28
CA MET A 38 -12.69 -15.41 4.39
C MET A 38 -13.27 -16.62 5.13
N ASN A 39 -12.69 -16.99 6.27
CA ASN A 39 -13.22 -18.07 7.12
C ASN A 39 -14.59 -17.71 7.72
N VAL A 40 -14.85 -16.44 8.02
CA VAL A 40 -16.17 -15.98 8.50
C VAL A 40 -17.19 -15.96 7.37
N LEU A 41 -16.80 -15.62 6.14
CA LEU A 41 -17.71 -15.63 4.98
C LEU A 41 -18.12 -17.04 4.54
N ALA A 42 -17.43 -18.09 4.99
CA ALA A 42 -17.72 -19.50 4.71
C ALA A 42 -18.03 -19.80 3.22
N ILE A 43 -17.29 -19.16 2.31
CA ILE A 43 -17.44 -19.35 0.85
C ILE A 43 -17.03 -20.79 0.49
N GLN A 44 -17.96 -21.60 -0.02
CA GLN A 44 -17.69 -22.99 -0.38
C GLN A 44 -17.03 -23.19 -1.75
N GLN A 45 -17.12 -22.18 -2.62
CA GLN A 45 -16.67 -22.30 -3.99
C GLN A 45 -15.23 -21.80 -4.15
N ASP A 46 -14.29 -22.69 -4.48
CA ASP A 46 -12.84 -22.39 -4.49
C ASP A 46 -12.44 -21.22 -5.40
N TRP A 47 -13.00 -21.14 -6.61
CA TRP A 47 -12.68 -20.06 -7.54
C TRP A 47 -13.20 -18.71 -7.04
N LEU A 48 -14.40 -18.69 -6.45
CA LEU A 48 -15.01 -17.49 -5.89
C LEU A 48 -14.26 -17.06 -4.62
N TRP A 49 -13.85 -18.03 -3.80
CA TRP A 49 -13.00 -17.81 -2.64
C TRP A 49 -11.71 -17.09 -3.03
N ALA A 50 -11.03 -17.57 -4.09
CA ALA A 50 -9.78 -16.96 -4.56
C ALA A 50 -9.99 -15.53 -5.07
N VAL A 51 -11.04 -15.29 -5.87
CA VAL A 51 -11.34 -13.94 -6.40
C VAL A 51 -11.64 -12.96 -5.27
N ILE A 52 -12.50 -13.33 -4.33
CA ILE A 52 -12.85 -12.49 -3.18
C ILE A 52 -11.62 -12.25 -2.30
N TYR A 53 -10.81 -13.28 -2.05
CA TYR A 53 -9.60 -13.16 -1.26
C TYR A 53 -8.60 -12.17 -1.87
N ILE A 54 -8.37 -12.23 -3.19
CA ILE A 54 -7.48 -11.30 -3.90
C ILE A 54 -8.01 -9.87 -3.82
N LEU A 55 -9.30 -9.66 -4.07
CA LEU A 55 -9.93 -8.34 -3.99
C LEU A 55 -9.80 -7.76 -2.58
N LEU A 56 -10.08 -8.58 -1.57
CA LEU A 56 -10.06 -8.19 -0.17
C LEU A 56 -8.64 -7.84 0.30
N ILE A 57 -7.64 -8.66 0.00
CA ILE A 57 -6.23 -8.34 0.31
C ILE A 57 -5.80 -7.06 -0.38
N THR A 58 -6.20 -6.85 -1.62
CA THR A 58 -5.84 -5.64 -2.37
C THR A 58 -6.37 -4.36 -1.70
N ILE A 59 -7.55 -4.43 -1.09
CA ILE A 59 -8.16 -3.30 -0.37
C ILE A 59 -7.58 -3.13 1.04
N ILE A 60 -7.31 -4.23 1.76
CA ILE A 60 -6.80 -4.19 3.14
C ILE A 60 -5.32 -3.83 3.19
N TRP A 61 -4.55 -4.26 2.19
CA TRP A 61 -3.09 -4.12 2.18
C TRP A 61 -2.59 -2.67 2.37
N PRO A 62 -3.12 -1.65 1.67
CA PRO A 62 -2.70 -0.25 1.88
C PRO A 62 -2.90 0.21 3.32
N LEU A 63 -4.00 -0.22 3.97
CA LEU A 63 -4.30 0.11 5.36
C LEU A 63 -3.31 -0.57 6.31
N ALA A 64 -3.07 -1.86 6.11
CA ALA A 64 -2.13 -2.62 6.93
C ALA A 64 -0.70 -2.06 6.85
N VAL A 65 -0.23 -1.74 5.65
CA VAL A 65 1.10 -1.16 5.43
C VAL A 65 1.22 0.21 6.11
N ILE A 66 0.17 1.05 6.06
CA ILE A 66 0.15 2.34 6.76
C ILE A 66 0.25 2.14 8.27
N ILE A 67 -0.56 1.25 8.85
CA ILE A 67 -0.57 0.98 10.29
C ILE A 67 0.80 0.49 10.76
N VAL A 68 1.38 -0.48 10.04
CA VAL A 68 2.70 -1.03 10.38
C VAL A 68 3.79 0.02 10.20
N SER A 69 3.67 0.97 9.28
CA SER A 69 4.69 2.00 9.04
C SER A 69 4.82 3.06 10.15
N ILE A 70 3.85 3.13 11.08
CA ILE A 70 3.83 4.08 12.21
C ILE A 70 5.01 3.84 13.17
N PRO A 71 5.21 2.64 13.76
CA PRO A 71 6.33 2.38 14.66
C PRO A 71 7.71 2.49 13.99
N PHE A 72 7.81 2.31 12.67
CA PHE A 72 9.08 2.41 11.93
C PHE A 72 9.39 3.83 11.42
N GLY A 73 8.52 4.82 11.66
CA GLY A 73 8.72 6.20 11.22
C GLY A 73 8.70 6.41 9.70
N GLN A 74 8.23 5.41 8.92
CA GLN A 74 8.16 5.47 7.46
C GLN A 74 6.78 5.90 6.93
N PHE A 75 5.86 6.28 7.82
CA PHE A 75 4.50 6.73 7.49
C PHE A 75 4.43 7.75 6.32
N PRO A 76 5.15 8.89 6.33
CA PRO A 76 5.06 9.87 5.24
C PRO A 76 5.56 9.33 3.88
N PHE A 77 6.46 8.34 3.89
CA PHE A 77 6.91 7.66 2.67
C PHE A 77 5.79 6.79 2.10
N PHE A 78 5.16 5.96 2.94
CA PHE A 78 4.10 5.05 2.50
C PHE A 78 2.82 5.78 2.08
N ILE A 79 2.45 6.87 2.74
CA ILE A 79 1.34 7.71 2.29
C ILE A 79 1.60 8.29 0.90
N LYS A 80 2.80 8.83 0.64
CA LYS A 80 3.18 9.32 -0.70
C LYS A 80 3.17 8.20 -1.73
N TYR A 81 3.65 7.01 -1.36
CA TYR A 81 3.68 5.83 -2.21
C TYR A 81 2.26 5.36 -2.59
N ILE A 82 1.38 5.18 -1.60
CA ILE A 82 -0.02 4.77 -1.80
C ILE A 82 -0.78 5.84 -2.60
N ARG A 83 -0.60 7.13 -2.29
CA ARG A 83 -1.22 8.22 -3.06
C ARG A 83 -0.78 8.22 -4.52
N LYS A 84 0.49 7.93 -4.79
CA LYS A 84 1.03 7.81 -6.16
C LYS A 84 0.42 6.61 -6.90
N ILE A 85 0.17 5.50 -6.21
CA ILE A 85 -0.52 4.33 -6.78
C ILE A 85 -1.99 4.65 -7.03
N GLY A 86 -2.69 5.23 -6.05
CA GLY A 86 -4.09 5.63 -6.19
C GLY A 86 -4.32 6.65 -7.30
N ALA A 87 -3.38 7.58 -7.49
CA ALA A 87 -3.43 8.52 -8.62
C ALA A 87 -3.27 7.82 -9.98
N LYS A 88 -2.43 6.77 -10.06
CA LYS A 88 -2.29 5.94 -11.28
C LYS A 88 -3.52 5.08 -11.55
N MET A 89 -4.19 4.63 -10.51
CA MET A 89 -5.44 3.86 -10.61
C MET A 89 -6.67 4.77 -10.86
N GLY A 90 -6.51 6.09 -10.93
CA GLY A 90 -7.62 7.04 -11.08
C GLY A 90 -8.48 7.22 -9.83
N LEU A 91 -8.14 6.55 -8.72
CA LEU A 91 -8.85 6.61 -7.44
C LEU A 91 -8.59 7.90 -6.66
N VAL A 92 -7.43 8.52 -6.89
CA VAL A 92 -7.05 9.79 -6.26
C VAL A 92 -6.97 10.86 -7.34
N ARG A 93 -7.94 11.77 -7.36
CA ARG A 93 -7.87 12.98 -8.19
C ARG A 93 -6.77 13.86 -7.60
N SER A 94 -5.62 13.95 -8.28
CA SER A 94 -4.69 15.04 -8.01
C SER A 94 -5.48 16.33 -8.20
N ARG A 95 -5.70 17.07 -7.13
CA ARG A 95 -6.15 18.46 -7.23
C ARG A 95 -4.98 19.19 -7.89
N GLU A 96 -4.96 19.24 -9.22
CA GLU A 96 -4.26 20.30 -9.92
C GLU A 96 -4.76 21.59 -9.29
N SER A 97 -3.86 22.27 -8.59
CA SER A 97 -4.05 23.62 -8.14
C SER A 97 -4.34 24.47 -9.37
N GLY A 98 -5.62 24.69 -9.66
CA GLY A 98 -6.10 25.73 -10.57
C GLY A 98 -5.81 27.10 -9.99
N ILE A 99 -4.54 27.49 -9.99
CA ILE A 99 -4.08 28.87 -9.85
C ILE A 99 -3.21 29.12 -11.08
N GLY A 100 -3.86 29.57 -12.15
CA GLY A 100 -3.20 29.80 -13.44
C GLY A 100 -4.18 30.24 -14.52
N SER A 101 -5.06 31.20 -14.20
CA SER A 101 -5.74 32.04 -15.19
C SER A 101 -6.35 33.25 -14.45
N ARG A 102 -5.45 34.04 -13.86
CA ARG A 102 -5.61 35.49 -13.79
C ARG A 102 -4.43 36.03 -14.58
N GLU A 103 -4.69 37.03 -15.42
CA GLU A 103 -3.78 37.68 -16.39
C GLU A 103 -3.89 37.16 -17.84
N SER A 104 -4.91 37.67 -18.55
CA SER A 104 -4.75 38.52 -19.74
C SER A 104 -6.10 39.08 -20.16
#